data_AF-A0A2V6A5W4-F1
#
_entry.id   AF-A0A2V6A5W4-F1
#
_cell.length_a   1.000
_cell.length_b   1.000
_cell.length_c   1.000
_cell.angle_alpha   90.00
_cell.angle_beta   90.00
_cell.angle_gamma   90.00
#
_symmetry.space_group_name_H-M   'P 1'
#
loop_
_entity.id
_entity.type
_entity.pdbx_description
1 polymer ?
#
loop_
_entity_poly.entity_id
_entity_poly.type
_entity_poly.pdbx_seq_one_letter_code
_entity_poly.pdbx_strand_id
1 'polypeptide(L)' 'MGFTIEIEQDKDGRWIAEIPQISGAMVYGRTREEAVSRVEALALRVLAERIEHGETSPVIEKVFSVVAA' A
#
# COMPACT_ATOMS: atom_id res chain seq x y z
N MET A 1 4.12 -7.96 11.24
CA MET A 1 3.31 -6.79 10.83
C MET A 1 3.06 -6.91 9.35
N GLY A 2 1.82 -6.68 8.91
CA GLY A 2 1.45 -6.69 7.51
C GLY A 2 0.28 -5.74 7.27
N PHE A 3 0.18 -5.25 6.04
CA PHE A 3 -1.00 -4.54 5.57
C PHE A 3 -2.03 -5.57 5.07
N THR A 4 -3.31 -5.28 5.30
CA THR A 4 -4.38 -6.13 4.77
C THR A 4 -4.76 -5.56 3.41
N ILE A 5 -4.78 -6.41 2.40
CA ILE A 5 -5.30 -6.04 1.09
C ILE A 5 -6.74 -6.53 1.03
N GLU A 6 -7.67 -5.59 0.93
CA GLU A 6 -9.05 -5.86 0.55
C GLU A 6 -9.13 -5.91 -0.97
N ILE A 7 -9.76 -6.95 -1.52
CA ILE A 7 -9.81 -7.18 -2.96
C ILE A 7 -11.18 -7.69 -3.39
N GLU A 8 -11.75 -7.01 -4.37
CA GLU A 8 -13.09 -7.29 -4.88
C GLU A 8 -13.09 -7.22 -6.42
N GLN A 9 -14.02 -7.95 -7.04
CA GLN A 9 -14.28 -7.85 -8.47
C GLN A 9 -15.56 -7.04 -8.69
N ASP A 10 -15.47 -5.97 -9.47
CA ASP A 10 -16.59 -5.10 -9.82
C ASP A 10 -17.46 -5.76 -10.91
N LYS A 11 -18.67 -5.22 -11.14
CA LYS A 11 -19.67 -5.74 -12.08
C LYS A 11 -19.20 -5.76 -13.53
N ASP A 12 -18.23 -4.93 -13.86
CA ASP A 12 -17.61 -4.86 -15.19
C ASP A 12 -16.42 -5.83 -15.36
N GLY A 13 -16.14 -6.64 -14.34
CA GLY A 13 -15.08 -7.63 -14.34
C GLY A 13 -13.71 -7.10 -13.93
N ARG A 14 -13.54 -5.79 -13.69
CA ARG A 14 -12.30 -5.22 -13.15
C ARG A 14 -12.13 -5.58 -11.68
N TRP A 15 -10.88 -5.70 -11.27
CA TRP A 15 -10.52 -5.93 -9.87
C TRP A 15 -10.17 -4.61 -9.19
N ILE A 16 -10.64 -4.43 -7.97
CA ILE A 16 -10.32 -3.31 -7.10
C ILE A 16 -9.52 -3.88 -5.93
N ALA A 17 -8.37 -3.27 -5.64
CA ALA A 17 -7.57 -3.61 -4.47
C ALA A 17 -7.30 -2.36 -3.65
N GLU A 18 -7.48 -2.46 -2.33
CA GLU A 18 -7.28 -1.38 -1.37
C GLU A 18 -6.48 -1.87 -0.15
N ILE A 19 -5.67 -0.99 0.43
CA ILE A 19 -5.09 -1.16 1.76
C ILE A 19 -5.72 -0.11 2.67
N PRO A 20 -6.78 -0.45 3.44
CA PRO A 20 -7.52 0.53 4.26
C PRO A 20 -6.65 1.24 5.30
N GLN A 21 -5.55 0.61 5.72
CA GLN A 21 -4.58 1.20 6.65
C GLN A 21 -3.75 2.34 6.03
N ILE A 22 -3.77 2.53 4.71
CA ILE A 22 -3.01 3.57 4.00
C ILE A 22 -3.95 4.37 3.13
N SER A 23 -4.36 5.55 3.61
CA SER A 23 -5.12 6.51 2.81
C SER A 23 -4.41 6.81 1.48
N GLY A 24 -5.11 6.58 0.38
CA GLY A 24 -4.58 6.76 -0.98
C GLY A 24 -4.07 5.48 -1.65
N ALA A 25 -4.02 4.35 -0.95
CA ALA A 25 -3.61 3.06 -1.51
C ALA A 25 -4.80 2.24 -2.03
N MET A 26 -5.38 2.66 -3.16
CA MET A 26 -6.43 1.94 -3.87
C MET A 26 -6.16 1.96 -5.38
N VAL A 27 -6.32 0.81 -6.04
CA VAL A 27 -6.08 0.67 -7.49
C VAL A 27 -7.12 -0.24 -8.15
N TYR A 28 -7.29 -0.03 -9.45
CA TYR A 28 -7.98 -0.98 -10.34
C TYR A 28 -6.97 -1.81 -11.13
N GLY A 29 -7.24 -3.10 -11.32
CA GLY A 29 -6.50 -4.02 -12.18
C GLY A 29 -7.43 -4.82 -13.11
N ARG A 30 -6.88 -5.35 -14.21
CA ARG A 30 -7.61 -6.24 -15.13
C ARG A 30 -7.67 -7.67 -14.58
N THR A 31 -6.72 -8.04 -13.75
CA THR A 31 -6.66 -9.33 -13.05
C THR A 31 -6.49 -9.10 -11.56
N ARG A 32 -6.78 -10.13 -10.75
CA ARG A 32 -6.59 -10.11 -9.31
C ARG A 32 -5.13 -9.85 -8.96
N GLU A 33 -4.21 -10.54 -9.63
CA GLU A 33 -2.77 -10.46 -9.41
C GLU A 33 -2.20 -9.08 -9.80
N GLU A 34 -2.71 -8.49 -10.88
CA GLU A 34 -2.37 -7.12 -11.26
C GLU A 34 -2.83 -6.11 -10.21
N ALA A 35 -4.08 -6.23 -9.71
CA ALA A 35 -4.61 -5.32 -8.69
C ALA A 35 -3.79 -5.40 -7.39
N VAL A 36 -3.47 -6.61 -6.92
CA VAL A 36 -2.63 -6.84 -5.72
C VAL A 36 -1.24 -6.21 -5.88
N SER A 37 -0.50 -6.59 -6.94
CA SER A 37 0.87 -6.08 -7.13
C SER A 37 0.92 -4.55 -7.28
N ARG A 38 -0.11 -3.95 -7.91
CA ARG A 38 -0.21 -2.50 -8.06
C ARG A 38 -0.55 -1.79 -6.75
N VAL A 39 -1.40 -2.36 -5.89
CA VAL A 39 -1.73 -1.72 -4.60
C VAL A 39 -0.54 -1.80 -3.64
N GLU A 40 0.24 -2.88 -3.66
CA GLU A 40 1.48 -3.01 -2.90
C GLU A 40 2.50 -1.94 -3.31
N ALA A 41 2.73 -1.78 -4.62
CA ALA A 41 3.64 -0.74 -5.12
C ALA A 41 3.15 0.67 -4.80
N LEU A 42 1.84 0.93 -4.87
CA LEU A 42 1.26 2.21 -4.51
C LEU A 42 1.43 2.51 -3.01
N ALA A 43 1.15 1.53 -2.15
CA ALA A 43 1.36 1.65 -0.71
C ALA A 43 2.80 2.04 -0.37
N LEU A 44 3.79 1.38 -0.97
CA LEU A 44 5.20 1.72 -0.76
C LEU A 44 5.52 3.15 -1.19
N ARG A 45 4.95 3.64 -2.30
CA ARG A 45 5.14 5.02 -2.75
C ARG A 45 4.52 6.03 -1.80
N VAL A 46 3.29 5.78 -1.33
CA VAL A 46 2.63 6.64 -0.34
C VAL A 46 3.44 6.71 0.94
N LEU A 47 3.96 5.57 1.42
CA LEU A 47 4.81 5.55 2.61
C LEU A 47 6.11 6.33 2.40
N ALA A 48 6.74 6.20 1.22
CA ALA A 48 7.95 6.97 0.88
C ALA A 48 7.68 8.48 0.84
N GLU A 49 6.59 8.91 0.19
CA GLU A 49 6.20 10.32 0.11
C GLU A 49 5.95 10.93 1.49
N ARG A 50 5.30 10.18 2.40
CA ARG A 50 5.09 10.61 3.79
C ARG A 50 6.41 10.85 4.52
N ILE A 51 7.41 9.98 4.31
CA ILE A 51 8.76 10.15 4.88
C ILE A 51 9.41 11.42 4.36
N GLU A 52 9.34 11.65 3.04
CA GLU A 52 9.92 12.84 2.39
C GLU A 52 9.31 14.14 2.90
N HIS A 53 8.02 14.13 3.27
CA HIS A 53 7.32 15.27 3.85
C HIS A 53 7.48 15.39 5.38
N GLY A 54 8.24 14.49 6.02
CA GLY A 54 8.49 14.52 7.47
C GLY A 54 7.31 14.01 8.31
N GLU A 55 6.36 13.28 7.72
CA GLU A 55 5.29 12.63 8.46
C GLU A 55 5.83 11.42 9.24
N THR A 56 5.53 11.37 10.54
CA THR A 56 5.83 10.19 11.36
C THR A 56 4.68 9.21 11.28
N SER A 57 4.98 7.96 10.92
CA SER A 57 4.00 6.87 10.98
C SER A 57 4.58 5.73 11.81
N PRO A 58 3.86 5.25 12.84
CA PRO A 58 4.27 4.09 13.65
C PRO A 58 4.50 2.83 12.81
N VAL A 59 3.95 2.79 11.59
CA VAL A 59 4.14 1.69 10.66
C VAL A 59 5.50 1.78 9.98
N ILE A 60 5.92 2.98 9.59
CA ILE A 60 7.20 3.25 8.92
C ILE A 60 8.39 3.00 9.87
N GLU A 61 8.26 3.40 11.13
CA GLU A 61 9.31 3.23 12.15
C GLU A 61 9.70 1.76 12.39
N LYS A 62 8.80 0.82 12.08
CA LYS A 62 9.03 -0.61 12.31
C LYS A 62 9.54 -1.36 11.08
N VAL A 63 9.72 -0.67 9.95
CA VAL A 63 10.26 -1.26 8.71
C VAL A 63 11.79 -1.29 8.73
N PHE A 64 12.42 -0.28 9.32
CA PHE A 64 13.87 -0.11 9.28
C PHE A 64 14.48 -0.23 10.68
N SER A 65 15.68 -0.80 10.77
CA SER A 65 16.51 -0.75 11.97
C SER A 65 17.72 0.11 11.68
N VAL A 66 17.95 1.14 12.50
CA VAL A 66 19.13 2.00 12.40
C VAL A 66 20.19 1.45 13.33
N VAL A 67 21.35 1.08 12.78
CA VAL A 67 22.55 0.77 13.56
C VAL A 67 23.47 1.98 13.44
N ALA A 68 23.70 2.66 14.56
CA ALA A 68 24.71 3.72 14.64
C ALA A 68 26.08 3.11 14.93
N ALA A 69 27.14 3.71 14.37
CA ALA A 69 28.54 3.41 14.69
C ALA A 69 29.02 4.25 15.88
#